data_AF-A0A842WBJ6-F1
#
_entry.id   AF-A0A842WBJ6-F1
#
_cell.length_a   1.000
_cell.length_b   1.000
_cell.length_c   1.000
_cell.angle_alpha   90.00
_cell.angle_beta   90.00
_cell.angle_gamma   90.00
#
_symmetry.space_group_name_H-M   'P 1'
#
loop_
_entity.id
_entity.type
_entity.pdbx_description
1 polymer ?
#
loop_
_entity_poly.entity_id
_entity_poly.type
_entity_poly.pdbx_seq_one_letter_code
_entity_poly.pdbx_strand_id
1 'polypeptide(L)'
;MKKIGNFLHAKNFQFFSVNKLLVLVIVLILSIPITNAEFFRIANVETSPEKIDRRTATLTEVPVQIQTILLANNPRQEPEIIATTAKCESKDLSDYFLIRETTRTPIIVAKLWPDTEKENTRINCTLTLTLLDNNQTKTETKQIQKTIPLYASELGEIDQVLENKIINLNEEIHDYEKQIANWKRTNRFLGQVASFAETSAKTDAIVTTVIGIIWPIAAVLEKIPTPYTKAAGKILWTVVGKALHAGHTGVITLTWNPGYAPTGLSTGLSSFTKAITIIQSCQICDYKNAYTALIEQSAGKKIFTLDDKQGKPTTLEQFTIYEWEPYKSMHMAQACLCPPAITYNLEKERQLKCIYRNCVEQNAEYGFPLSECEKTLKQQQCLYIDGAAWKIAGGNAAAQIFSEITNAVLKQLPVITTGITWQIMCDYNRGFLSDQAYPETFGKPDILADWAVPLCAVTAGLQMLEETDFFEGNKYKWDQYTGKLQGEDFC
;
A
#
# COMPACT_ATOMS: atom_id res chain seq x y z
N MET A 1 28.89 44.01 -58.65
CA MET A 1 28.60 42.56 -58.81
C MET A 1 27.73 42.41 -60.06
N LYS A 2 28.32 42.38 -61.26
CA LYS A 2 28.81 41.23 -62.04
C LYS A 2 27.70 40.20 -62.38
N LYS A 3 27.35 40.18 -63.67
CA LYS A 3 26.52 39.23 -64.44
C LYS A 3 25.01 39.23 -64.18
N ILE A 4 24.24 39.84 -65.09
CA ILE A 4 23.47 39.13 -66.12
C ILE A 4 23.47 40.02 -67.37
N GLY A 5 24.03 39.49 -68.46
CA GLY A 5 24.11 40.16 -69.75
C GLY A 5 23.19 39.49 -70.77
N ASN A 6 22.81 40.31 -71.74
CA ASN A 6 22.51 39.97 -73.13
C ASN A 6 21.34 39.03 -73.38
N PHE A 7 20.17 39.61 -73.63
CA PHE A 7 19.37 39.26 -74.81
C PHE A 7 18.42 40.41 -75.09
N LEU A 8 18.60 41.11 -76.23
CA LEU A 8 17.54 41.68 -77.08
C LEU A 8 18.15 42.70 -78.05
N HIS A 9 18.56 42.20 -79.21
CA HIS A 9 18.60 42.97 -80.43
C HIS A 9 17.87 42.17 -81.51
N ALA A 10 16.64 42.57 -81.83
CA ALA A 10 16.02 42.28 -83.12
C ALA A 10 14.96 43.34 -83.41
N LYS A 11 15.31 44.22 -84.35
CA LYS A 11 14.39 45.11 -85.05
C LYS A 11 13.42 44.25 -85.86
N ASN A 12 12.12 44.51 -85.74
CA ASN A 12 11.15 44.46 -86.84
C ASN A 12 9.80 44.98 -86.34
N PHE A 13 9.59 46.29 -86.51
CA PHE A 13 8.32 46.96 -86.26
C PHE A 13 7.50 46.86 -87.55
N GLN A 14 6.69 45.81 -87.67
CA GLN A 14 5.62 45.75 -88.68
C GLN A 14 4.36 46.40 -88.10
N PHE A 15 3.87 47.43 -88.78
CA PHE A 15 2.60 48.09 -88.51
C PHE A 15 1.46 47.07 -88.58
N PHE A 16 0.98 46.61 -87.42
CA PHE A 16 -0.28 45.88 -87.33
C PHE A 16 -1.44 46.86 -87.42
N SER A 17 -2.31 46.63 -88.41
CA SER A 17 -3.57 47.33 -88.60
C SER A 17 -4.41 47.36 -87.31
N VAL A 18 -4.84 48.57 -86.92
CA VAL A 18 -5.61 48.90 -85.71
C VAL A 18 -6.86 48.03 -85.55
N ASN A 19 -7.41 47.49 -86.64
CA ASN A 19 -8.59 46.61 -86.60
C ASN A 19 -8.31 45.20 -86.04
N LYS A 20 -7.08 44.68 -86.08
CA LYS A 20 -6.76 43.37 -85.47
C LYS A 20 -6.51 43.46 -83.97
N LEU A 21 -6.04 44.60 -83.48
CA LEU A 21 -5.81 44.83 -82.04
C LEU A 21 -7.14 44.96 -81.29
N LEU A 22 -8.15 45.62 -81.90
CA LEU A 22 -9.48 45.78 -81.29
C LEU A 22 -10.20 44.43 -81.13
N VAL A 23 -10.11 43.54 -82.11
CA VAL A 23 -10.72 42.19 -82.04
C VAL A 23 -10.00 41.33 -80.99
N LEU A 24 -8.68 41.43 -80.85
CA LEU A 24 -7.93 40.68 -79.84
C LEU A 24 -8.26 41.16 -78.41
N VAL A 25 -8.45 42.47 -78.21
CA VAL A 25 -8.85 43.05 -76.92
C VAL A 25 -10.27 42.65 -76.54
N ILE A 26 -11.22 42.63 -77.48
CA ILE A 26 -12.60 42.20 -77.20
C ILE A 26 -12.66 40.69 -76.89
N VAL A 27 -11.88 39.85 -77.58
CA VAL A 27 -11.79 38.42 -77.28
C VAL A 27 -11.15 38.18 -75.91
N LEU A 28 -10.08 38.92 -75.55
CA LEU A 28 -9.44 38.82 -74.23
C LEU A 28 -10.35 39.28 -73.08
N ILE A 29 -11.18 40.32 -73.30
CA ILE A 29 -12.12 40.81 -72.28
C ILE A 29 -13.31 39.85 -72.10
N LEU A 30 -13.74 39.16 -73.17
CA LEU A 30 -14.84 38.18 -73.09
C LEU A 30 -14.40 36.78 -72.61
N SER A 31 -13.09 36.49 -72.56
CA SER A 31 -12.56 35.22 -72.06
C SER A 31 -12.01 35.29 -70.64
N ILE A 32 -12.28 36.35 -69.86
CA ILE A 32 -11.98 36.33 -68.43
C ILE A 32 -12.97 35.36 -67.79
N PRO A 33 -12.53 34.18 -67.32
CA PRO A 33 -13.42 33.28 -66.61
C PRO A 33 -13.98 34.06 -65.42
N ILE A 34 -15.31 34.09 -65.28
CA ILE A 34 -15.95 34.58 -64.07
C ILE A 34 -15.52 33.61 -62.97
N THR A 35 -14.40 33.93 -62.31
CA THR A 35 -13.93 33.17 -61.15
C THR A 35 -14.94 33.46 -60.05
N ASN A 36 -15.72 32.43 -59.70
CA ASN A 36 -16.62 32.50 -58.54
C ASN A 36 -15.79 33.02 -57.36
N ALA A 37 -16.22 34.15 -56.78
CA ALA A 37 -15.51 34.75 -55.66
C ALA A 37 -15.46 33.74 -54.50
N GLU A 38 -14.26 33.36 -54.08
CA GLU A 38 -14.08 32.51 -52.91
C GLU A 38 -14.20 33.37 -51.64
N PHE A 39 -15.18 33.10 -50.80
CA PHE A 39 -15.41 33.87 -49.58
C PHE A 39 -14.61 33.32 -48.41
N PHE A 40 -14.48 31.99 -48.32
CA PHE A 40 -13.74 31.32 -47.27
C PHE A 40 -12.55 30.53 -47.81
N ARG A 41 -11.49 30.45 -47.01
CA ARG A 41 -10.40 29.49 -47.18
C ARG A 41 -10.31 28.58 -45.96
N ILE A 42 -9.89 27.34 -46.20
CA ILE A 42 -9.57 26.41 -45.12
C ILE A 42 -8.22 26.85 -44.52
N ALA A 43 -8.23 27.18 -43.23
CA ALA A 43 -7.04 27.57 -42.50
C ALA A 43 -6.34 26.38 -41.84
N ASN A 44 -7.13 25.49 -41.23
CA ASN A 44 -6.61 24.27 -40.61
C ASN A 44 -7.66 23.14 -40.65
N VAL A 45 -7.18 21.90 -40.62
CA VAL A 45 -8.01 20.69 -40.50
C VAL A 45 -7.39 19.81 -39.41
N GLU A 46 -8.03 19.80 -38.25
CA GLU A 46 -7.62 19.04 -37.07
C GLU A 46 -8.44 17.76 -36.94
N THR A 47 -7.83 16.71 -36.38
CA THR A 47 -8.49 15.42 -36.15
C THR A 47 -8.36 14.97 -34.72
N SER A 48 -9.45 14.41 -34.17
CA SER A 48 -9.48 13.78 -32.87
C SER A 48 -10.20 12.42 -32.96
N PRO A 49 -9.53 11.29 -32.64
CA PRO A 49 -8.11 11.19 -32.30
C PRO A 49 -7.18 11.50 -33.51
N GLU A 50 -5.92 11.86 -33.26
CA GLU A 50 -4.94 12.15 -34.32
C GLU A 50 -4.45 10.88 -35.03
N LYS A 51 -4.39 9.76 -34.29
CA LYS A 51 -4.03 8.44 -34.79
C LYS A 51 -5.05 7.41 -34.30
N ILE A 52 -5.25 6.33 -35.04
CA ILE A 52 -6.18 5.25 -34.66
C ILE A 52 -5.38 3.98 -34.39
N ASP A 53 -5.69 3.31 -33.28
CA ASP A 53 -5.14 1.98 -33.02
C ASP A 53 -5.75 0.96 -33.98
N ARG A 54 -4.89 0.29 -34.75
CA ARG A 54 -5.26 -0.71 -35.73
C ARG A 54 -6.09 -1.84 -35.11
N ARG A 55 -5.82 -2.28 -33.87
CA ARG A 55 -6.55 -3.40 -33.22
C ARG A 55 -7.94 -2.96 -32.74
N THR A 56 -8.04 -1.78 -32.13
CA THR A 56 -9.35 -1.23 -31.73
C THR A 56 -10.28 -1.08 -32.94
N ALA A 57 -9.72 -0.64 -34.07
CA ALA A 57 -10.47 -0.43 -35.30
C ALA A 57 -10.94 -1.71 -36.01
N THR A 58 -10.45 -2.89 -35.61
CA THR A 58 -10.98 -4.19 -36.09
C THR A 58 -12.22 -4.62 -35.32
N LEU A 59 -12.25 -4.28 -34.03
CA LEU A 59 -13.28 -4.76 -33.11
C LEU A 59 -14.52 -3.87 -33.13
N THR A 60 -14.37 -2.58 -33.41
CA THR A 60 -15.46 -1.61 -33.38
C THR A 60 -15.23 -0.47 -34.37
N GLU A 61 -16.33 0.17 -34.78
CA GLU A 61 -16.26 1.44 -35.50
C GLU A 61 -15.61 2.52 -34.62
N VAL A 62 -14.64 3.24 -35.19
CA VAL A 62 -13.94 4.31 -34.49
C VAL A 62 -14.45 5.68 -34.99
N PRO A 63 -15.07 6.50 -34.14
CA PRO A 63 -15.49 7.84 -34.52
C PRO A 63 -14.28 8.79 -34.56
N VAL A 64 -14.05 9.42 -35.71
CA VAL A 64 -13.03 10.45 -35.88
C VAL A 64 -13.68 11.79 -36.16
N GLN A 65 -13.36 12.78 -35.32
CA GLN A 65 -13.81 14.15 -35.48
C GLN A 65 -12.83 14.91 -36.35
N ILE A 66 -13.28 15.44 -37.49
CA ILE A 66 -12.52 16.27 -38.42
C ILE A 66 -13.03 17.71 -38.26
N GLN A 67 -12.30 18.52 -37.51
CA GLN A 67 -12.62 19.92 -37.28
C GLN A 67 -11.97 20.79 -38.36
N THR A 68 -12.77 21.56 -39.08
CA THR A 68 -12.29 22.44 -40.16
C THR A 68 -12.38 23.89 -39.70
N ILE A 69 -11.29 24.66 -39.77
CA ILE A 69 -11.29 26.09 -39.45
C ILE A 69 -11.39 26.89 -40.74
N LEU A 70 -12.47 27.64 -40.91
CA LEU A 70 -12.72 28.50 -42.07
C LEU A 70 -12.35 29.95 -41.73
N LEU A 71 -11.54 30.59 -42.58
CA LEU A 71 -11.21 32.00 -42.49
C LEU A 71 -11.76 32.75 -43.69
N ALA A 72 -12.36 33.92 -43.45
CA ALA A 72 -12.79 34.79 -44.53
C ALA A 72 -11.57 35.29 -45.33
N ASN A 73 -11.65 35.25 -46.65
CA ASN A 73 -10.62 35.77 -47.54
C ASN A 73 -10.52 37.29 -47.47
N ASN A 74 -11.65 37.96 -47.24
CA ASN A 74 -11.72 39.40 -47.05
C ASN A 74 -12.34 39.71 -45.66
N PRO A 75 -11.57 40.20 -44.68
CA PRO A 75 -12.09 40.49 -43.35
C PRO A 75 -13.12 41.63 -43.33
N ARG A 76 -13.28 42.39 -44.42
CA ARG A 76 -14.32 43.43 -44.56
C ARG A 76 -15.61 42.90 -45.18
N GLN A 77 -15.60 41.69 -45.74
CA GLN A 77 -16.75 41.03 -46.35
C GLN A 77 -16.85 39.63 -45.77
N GLU A 78 -17.55 39.53 -44.65
CA GLU A 78 -17.77 38.27 -43.97
C GLU A 78 -19.22 37.81 -44.20
N PRO A 79 -19.49 37.04 -45.28
CA PRO A 79 -20.84 36.54 -45.50
C PRO A 79 -21.23 35.56 -44.38
N GLU A 80 -22.52 35.52 -44.09
CA GLU A 80 -23.09 34.64 -43.07
C GLU A 80 -23.24 33.21 -43.61
N ILE A 81 -22.80 32.21 -42.84
CA ILE A 81 -22.96 30.79 -43.20
C ILE A 81 -24.35 30.35 -42.74
N ILE A 82 -25.29 30.18 -43.67
CA ILE A 82 -26.67 29.78 -43.35
C ILE A 82 -26.78 28.26 -43.21
N ALA A 83 -26.04 27.52 -44.03
CA ALA A 83 -26.04 26.06 -44.00
C ALA A 83 -24.70 25.52 -44.49
N THR A 84 -24.27 24.41 -43.90
CA THR A 84 -23.13 23.63 -44.37
C THR A 84 -23.56 22.20 -44.55
N THR A 85 -23.19 21.60 -45.68
CA THR A 85 -23.39 20.17 -45.92
C THR A 85 -22.03 19.52 -46.20
N ALA A 86 -21.88 18.27 -45.80
CA ALA A 86 -20.66 17.49 -46.05
C ALA A 86 -21.00 16.25 -46.87
N LYS A 87 -20.14 15.93 -47.84
CA LYS A 87 -20.15 14.66 -48.55
C LYS A 87 -18.79 14.00 -48.41
N CYS A 88 -18.71 12.94 -47.60
CA CYS A 88 -17.47 12.21 -47.35
C CYS A 88 -17.45 10.88 -48.07
N GLU A 89 -16.30 10.53 -48.64
CA GLU A 89 -16.06 9.30 -49.38
C GLU A 89 -14.73 8.68 -48.91
N SER A 90 -14.79 7.44 -48.45
CA SER A 90 -13.63 6.57 -48.20
C SER A 90 -14.06 5.10 -48.28
N LYS A 91 -13.11 4.21 -48.59
CA LYS A 91 -13.36 2.75 -48.53
C LYS A 91 -13.60 2.26 -47.10
N ASP A 92 -13.04 2.98 -46.14
CA ASP A 92 -13.04 2.60 -44.72
C ASP A 92 -14.11 3.39 -43.93
N LEU A 93 -15.00 4.14 -44.59
CA LEU A 93 -16.03 4.98 -43.96
C LEU A 93 -17.36 4.21 -43.91
N SER A 94 -17.90 3.97 -42.71
CA SER A 94 -19.22 3.34 -42.55
C SER A 94 -20.34 4.37 -42.56
N ASP A 95 -20.15 5.50 -41.89
CA ASP A 95 -21.15 6.56 -41.72
C ASP A 95 -20.47 7.90 -41.41
N TYR A 96 -21.17 9.01 -41.60
CA TYR A 96 -20.70 10.32 -41.16
C TYR A 96 -21.86 11.29 -40.87
N PHE A 97 -21.63 12.23 -39.97
CA PHE A 97 -22.57 13.33 -39.71
C PHE A 97 -21.84 14.64 -39.41
N LEU A 98 -22.54 15.76 -39.58
CA LEU A 98 -22.01 17.10 -39.37
C LEU A 98 -22.52 17.67 -38.04
N ILE A 99 -21.64 18.35 -37.31
CA ILE A 99 -21.98 19.13 -36.12
C ILE A 99 -21.54 20.58 -36.36
N ARG A 100 -22.31 21.54 -35.85
CA ARG A 100 -22.04 23.00 -35.96
C ARG A 100 -22.09 23.51 -37.41
N GLU A 101 -23.17 23.21 -38.11
CA GLU A 101 -23.33 23.49 -39.56
C GLU A 101 -23.30 24.98 -39.93
N THR A 102 -23.58 25.88 -39.00
CA THR A 102 -23.64 27.34 -39.25
C THR A 102 -22.44 28.11 -38.73
N THR A 103 -21.40 27.42 -38.24
CA THR A 103 -20.21 28.07 -37.67
C THR A 103 -19.05 28.07 -38.67
N ARG A 104 -18.03 28.89 -38.38
CA ARG A 104 -16.74 28.86 -39.09
C ARG A 104 -15.87 27.65 -38.70
N THR A 105 -16.37 26.78 -37.83
CA THR A 105 -15.67 25.62 -37.30
C THR A 105 -16.55 24.36 -37.36
N PRO A 106 -17.03 23.97 -38.55
CA PRO A 106 -17.81 22.74 -38.69
C PRO A 106 -16.97 21.52 -38.30
N ILE A 107 -17.62 20.55 -37.66
CA ILE A 107 -17.00 19.30 -37.21
C ILE A 107 -17.69 18.15 -37.94
N ILE A 108 -16.94 17.41 -38.75
CA ILE A 108 -17.42 16.19 -39.40
C ILE A 108 -17.05 15.02 -38.48
N VAL A 109 -18.03 14.24 -38.04
CA VAL A 109 -17.78 12.99 -37.31
C VAL A 109 -17.89 11.85 -38.30
N ALA A 110 -16.75 11.26 -38.66
CA ALA A 110 -16.63 10.13 -39.57
C ALA A 110 -16.47 8.84 -38.76
N LYS A 111 -17.36 7.86 -38.94
CA LYS A 111 -17.21 6.52 -38.35
C LYS A 111 -16.41 5.65 -39.30
N LEU A 112 -15.29 5.13 -38.81
CA LEU A 112 -14.35 4.38 -39.62
C LEU A 112 -14.32 2.91 -39.23
N TRP A 113 -14.21 2.05 -40.23
CA TRP A 113 -13.97 0.62 -40.12
C TRP A 113 -12.77 0.24 -41.02
N PRO A 114 -11.55 0.66 -40.64
CA PRO A 114 -10.39 0.53 -41.48
C PRO A 114 -9.89 -0.92 -41.60
N ASP A 115 -9.44 -1.25 -42.80
CA ASP A 115 -8.72 -2.49 -43.07
C ASP A 115 -7.40 -2.53 -42.30
N THR A 116 -7.19 -3.62 -41.55
CA THR A 116 -6.01 -3.86 -40.71
C THR A 116 -4.70 -3.85 -41.46
N GLU A 117 -4.69 -4.16 -42.76
CA GLU A 117 -3.43 -4.26 -43.49
C GLU A 117 -2.85 -2.89 -43.86
N LYS A 118 -3.65 -1.81 -43.75
CA LYS A 118 -3.24 -0.48 -44.15
C LYS A 118 -2.51 0.25 -43.03
N GLU A 119 -1.50 1.03 -43.37
CA GLU A 119 -0.81 1.95 -42.45
C GLU A 119 -1.58 3.26 -42.24
N ASN A 120 -2.45 3.62 -43.19
CA ASN A 120 -3.16 4.89 -43.18
C ASN A 120 -4.54 4.70 -43.78
N THR A 121 -5.54 5.40 -43.23
CA THR A 121 -6.84 5.57 -43.87
C THR A 121 -6.99 7.01 -44.37
N ARG A 122 -7.53 7.18 -45.58
CA ARG A 122 -7.69 8.50 -46.23
C ARG A 122 -9.17 8.81 -46.34
N ILE A 123 -9.56 9.98 -45.84
CA ILE A 123 -10.93 10.48 -45.91
C ILE A 123 -10.93 11.72 -46.79
N ASN A 124 -11.76 11.69 -47.84
CA ASN A 124 -12.01 12.82 -48.70
C ASN A 124 -13.41 13.33 -48.41
N CYS A 125 -13.54 14.57 -47.95
CA CYS A 125 -14.82 15.21 -47.70
C CYS A 125 -14.95 16.46 -48.58
N THR A 126 -16.12 16.64 -49.19
CA THR A 126 -16.49 17.89 -49.87
C THR A 126 -17.47 18.64 -49.00
N LEU A 127 -17.05 19.81 -48.51
CA LEU A 127 -17.86 20.73 -47.71
C LEU A 127 -18.54 21.73 -48.65
N THR A 128 -19.86 21.81 -48.63
CA THR A 128 -20.64 22.80 -49.41
C THR A 128 -21.24 23.81 -48.45
N LEU A 129 -20.76 25.05 -48.55
CA LEU A 129 -21.19 26.20 -47.76
C LEU A 129 -22.27 26.95 -48.53
N THR A 130 -23.40 27.21 -47.88
CA THR A 130 -24.44 28.12 -48.39
C THR A 130 -24.36 29.42 -47.62
N LEU A 131 -24.02 30.49 -48.34
CA LEU A 131 -23.66 31.79 -47.80
C LEU A 131 -24.74 32.81 -48.11
N LEU A 132 -25.01 33.72 -47.17
CA LEU A 132 -25.80 34.93 -47.40
C LEU A 132 -24.84 36.11 -47.61
N ASP A 133 -24.82 36.66 -48.82
CA ASP A 133 -24.03 37.84 -49.17
C ASP A 133 -24.95 38.86 -49.85
N ASN A 134 -25.16 40.01 -49.23
CA ASN A 134 -26.04 41.08 -49.74
C ASN A 134 -27.44 40.58 -50.15
N ASN A 135 -28.10 39.78 -49.30
CA ASN A 135 -29.40 39.12 -49.56
C ASN A 135 -29.42 38.13 -50.74
N GLN A 136 -28.28 37.75 -51.29
CA GLN A 136 -28.19 36.69 -52.29
C GLN A 136 -27.55 35.44 -51.68
N THR A 137 -28.16 34.29 -51.94
CA THR A 137 -27.61 32.99 -51.55
C THR A 137 -26.55 32.56 -52.55
N LYS A 138 -25.33 32.31 -52.07
CA LYS A 138 -24.23 31.79 -52.89
C LYS A 138 -23.75 30.45 -52.31
N THR A 139 -23.36 29.54 -53.18
CA THR A 139 -22.81 28.25 -52.78
C THR A 139 -21.32 28.17 -53.09
N GLU A 140 -20.53 27.76 -52.10
CA GLU A 140 -19.09 27.58 -52.23
C GLU A 140 -18.71 26.16 -51.78
N THR A 141 -17.90 25.46 -52.55
CA THR A 141 -17.45 24.09 -52.23
C THR A 141 -15.98 24.06 -51.85
N LYS A 142 -15.62 23.33 -50.79
CA LYS A 142 -14.24 23.12 -50.34
C LYS A 142 -13.95 21.65 -50.17
N GLN A 143 -12.83 21.20 -50.73
CA GLN A 143 -12.36 19.82 -50.56
C GLN A 143 -11.44 19.74 -49.34
N ILE A 144 -11.76 18.81 -48.45
CA ILE A 144 -10.99 18.46 -47.27
C ILE A 144 -10.45 17.06 -47.50
N GLN A 145 -9.15 16.90 -47.32
CA GLN A 145 -8.49 15.61 -47.43
C GLN A 145 -7.64 15.39 -46.21
N LYS A 146 -7.94 14.32 -45.47
CA LYS A 146 -7.19 13.97 -44.27
C LYS A 146 -6.78 12.51 -44.33
N THR A 147 -5.50 12.28 -44.06
CA THR A 147 -4.92 10.96 -43.87
C THR A 147 -4.76 10.76 -42.37
N ILE A 148 -5.37 9.72 -41.83
CA ILE A 148 -5.27 9.35 -40.43
C ILE A 148 -4.37 8.12 -40.34
N PRO A 149 -3.23 8.22 -39.64
CA PRO A 149 -2.34 7.09 -39.46
C PRO A 149 -3.00 6.02 -38.58
N LEU A 150 -2.94 4.78 -39.06
CA LEU A 150 -3.27 3.59 -38.32
C LEU A 150 -1.95 3.11 -37.70
N TYR A 151 -1.81 3.28 -36.40
CA TYR A 151 -0.61 2.80 -35.71
C TYR A 151 -0.89 1.40 -35.15
N ALA A 152 0.06 0.51 -35.31
CA ALA A 152 0.18 -0.62 -34.40
C ALA A 152 0.65 -0.03 -33.07
N SER A 153 -0.09 -0.25 -31.99
CA SER A 153 0.27 0.22 -30.65
C SER A 153 1.77 0.03 -30.38
N GLU A 154 2.44 1.07 -29.84
CA GLU A 154 3.86 1.02 -29.41
C GLU A 154 4.11 -0.02 -28.30
N LEU A 155 3.06 -0.68 -27.81
CA LEU A 155 3.12 -1.81 -26.88
C LEU A 155 3.67 -3.11 -27.51
N GLY A 156 4.13 -3.10 -28.76
CA GLY A 156 4.52 -4.33 -29.47
C GLY A 156 3.30 -5.20 -29.79
N GLU A 157 3.51 -6.47 -30.14
CA GLU A 157 2.44 -7.46 -29.98
C GLU A 157 1.99 -7.37 -28.53
N ILE A 158 0.79 -6.80 -28.30
CA ILE A 158 0.16 -6.66 -26.98
C ILE A 158 0.31 -7.96 -26.18
N ASP A 159 0.30 -9.07 -26.90
CA ASP A 159 0.50 -10.42 -26.39
C ASP A 159 1.85 -10.57 -25.67
N GLN A 160 2.99 -10.09 -26.20
CA GLN A 160 4.30 -10.25 -25.54
C GLN A 160 4.47 -9.37 -24.29
N VAL A 161 4.03 -8.10 -24.33
CA VAL A 161 4.13 -7.22 -23.15
C VAL A 161 3.19 -7.69 -22.04
N LEU A 162 2.00 -8.14 -22.41
CA LEU A 162 1.04 -8.72 -21.48
C LEU A 162 1.52 -10.06 -20.93
N GLU A 163 2.04 -10.95 -21.77
CA GLU A 163 2.61 -12.24 -21.38
C GLU A 163 3.76 -12.03 -20.39
N ASN A 164 4.69 -11.12 -20.69
CA ASN A 164 5.75 -10.74 -19.76
C ASN A 164 5.20 -10.20 -18.43
N LYS A 165 4.11 -9.41 -18.47
CA LYS A 165 3.47 -8.88 -17.26
C LYS A 165 2.82 -10.00 -16.43
N ILE A 166 2.18 -10.97 -17.07
CA ILE A 166 1.59 -12.15 -16.41
C ILE A 166 2.69 -13.05 -15.83
N ILE A 167 3.77 -13.29 -16.58
CA ILE A 167 4.94 -14.05 -16.10
C ILE A 167 5.53 -13.39 -14.86
N ASN A 168 5.80 -12.08 -14.91
CA ASN A 168 6.33 -11.34 -13.77
C ASN A 168 5.38 -11.42 -12.55
N LEU A 169 4.07 -11.34 -12.76
CA LEU A 169 3.09 -11.48 -11.67
C LEU A 169 3.11 -12.89 -11.06
N ASN A 170 3.23 -13.93 -11.88
CA ASN A 170 3.35 -15.30 -11.40
C ASN A 170 4.65 -15.52 -10.60
N GLU A 171 5.77 -14.92 -11.04
CA GLU A 171 7.03 -14.94 -10.30
C GLU A 171 6.90 -14.22 -8.94
N GLU A 172 6.29 -13.03 -8.92
CA GLU A 172 6.02 -12.30 -7.67
C GLU A 172 5.13 -13.11 -6.71
N ILE A 173 4.03 -13.69 -7.21
CA ILE A 173 3.13 -14.56 -6.41
C ILE A 173 3.92 -15.73 -5.82
N HIS A 174 4.76 -16.39 -6.62
CA HIS A 174 5.58 -17.49 -6.17
C HIS A 174 6.61 -17.06 -5.11
N ASP A 175 7.19 -15.87 -5.23
CA ASP A 175 8.09 -15.33 -4.20
C ASP A 175 7.34 -15.08 -2.88
N TYR A 176 6.12 -14.52 -2.91
CA TYR A 176 5.29 -14.40 -1.71
C TYR A 176 5.00 -15.75 -1.05
N GLU A 177 4.73 -16.81 -1.82
CA GLU A 177 4.53 -18.16 -1.26
C GLU A 177 5.76 -18.66 -0.50
N LYS A 178 6.94 -18.44 -1.07
CA LYS A 178 8.21 -18.78 -0.42
C LYS A 178 8.43 -17.97 0.85
N GLN A 179 8.14 -16.67 0.83
CA GLN A 179 8.22 -15.81 2.01
C GLN A 179 7.23 -16.26 3.10
N ILE A 180 5.98 -16.55 2.75
CA ILE A 180 4.94 -17.08 3.65
C ILE A 180 5.41 -18.41 4.27
N ALA A 181 5.96 -19.33 3.47
CA ALA A 181 6.46 -20.61 3.97
C ALA A 181 7.61 -20.43 4.97
N ASN A 182 8.54 -19.50 4.70
CA ASN A 182 9.62 -19.16 5.61
C ASN A 182 9.10 -18.58 6.92
N TRP A 183 8.18 -17.61 6.87
CA TRP A 183 7.58 -17.02 8.07
C TRP A 183 6.73 -18.00 8.87
N LYS A 184 5.98 -18.90 8.21
CA LYS A 184 5.27 -20.00 8.88
C LYS A 184 6.23 -20.94 9.60
N ARG A 185 7.39 -21.24 9.02
CA ARG A 185 8.44 -22.05 9.68
C ARG A 185 9.00 -21.33 10.91
N THR A 186 9.32 -20.05 10.79
CA THR A 186 9.79 -19.21 11.90
C THR A 186 8.74 -19.15 13.00
N ASN A 187 7.48 -18.88 12.68
CA ASN A 187 6.39 -18.81 13.65
C ASN A 187 6.17 -20.16 14.37
N ARG A 188 6.28 -21.29 13.65
CA ARG A 188 6.20 -22.63 14.25
C ARG A 188 7.35 -22.87 15.23
N PHE A 189 8.58 -22.52 14.86
CA PHE A 189 9.73 -22.63 15.73
C PHE A 189 9.57 -21.78 17.00
N LEU A 190 9.20 -20.50 16.84
CA LEU A 190 8.95 -19.60 17.96
C LEU A 190 7.81 -20.12 18.86
N GLY A 191 6.74 -20.65 18.27
CA GLY A 191 5.63 -21.26 19.00
C GLY A 191 6.02 -22.51 19.79
N GLN A 192 6.93 -23.33 19.26
CA GLN A 192 7.49 -24.49 19.98
C GLN A 192 8.33 -24.04 21.19
N VAL A 193 9.18 -23.03 21.00
CA VAL A 193 10.00 -22.47 22.10
C VAL A 193 9.09 -21.83 23.17
N ALA A 194 8.09 -21.05 22.76
CA ALA A 194 7.13 -20.45 23.68
C ALA A 194 6.32 -21.50 24.45
N SER A 195 5.83 -22.55 23.78
CA SER A 195 5.11 -23.66 24.42
C SER A 195 5.98 -24.43 25.40
N PHE A 196 7.26 -24.65 25.07
CA PHE A 196 8.22 -25.26 25.99
C PHE A 196 8.46 -24.38 27.23
N ALA A 197 8.62 -23.07 27.03
CA ALA A 197 8.82 -22.11 28.11
C ALA A 197 7.59 -22.01 29.03
N GLU A 198 6.38 -21.99 28.47
CA GLU A 198 5.12 -22.02 29.22
C GLU A 198 4.97 -23.31 30.06
N THR A 199 5.26 -24.47 29.45
CA THR A 199 5.20 -25.77 30.15
C THR A 199 6.20 -25.80 31.31
N SER A 200 7.39 -25.26 31.08
CA SER A 200 8.44 -25.19 32.09
C SER A 200 8.07 -24.22 33.22
N ALA A 201 7.48 -23.06 32.89
CA ALA A 201 7.01 -22.09 33.89
C ALA A 201 5.88 -22.66 34.77
N LYS A 202 4.91 -23.38 34.17
CA LYS A 202 3.88 -24.11 34.92
C LYS A 202 4.47 -25.15 35.88
N THR A 203 5.49 -25.87 35.40
CA THR A 203 6.19 -26.86 36.22
C THR A 203 6.92 -26.19 37.38
N ASP A 204 7.56 -25.04 37.14
CA ASP A 204 8.24 -24.27 38.18
C ASP A 204 7.27 -23.72 39.24
N ALA A 205 6.11 -23.22 38.82
CA ALA A 205 5.09 -22.73 39.74
C ALA A 205 4.63 -23.85 40.70
N ILE A 206 4.45 -25.08 40.18
CA ILE A 206 4.12 -26.25 40.99
C ILE A 206 5.27 -26.58 41.96
N VAL A 207 6.51 -26.65 41.46
CA VAL A 207 7.70 -26.95 42.29
C VAL A 207 7.85 -25.92 43.40
N THR A 208 7.75 -24.63 43.08
CA THR A 208 7.84 -23.51 44.03
C THR A 208 6.74 -23.57 45.09
N THR A 209 5.51 -23.89 44.68
CA THR A 209 4.39 -24.08 45.61
C THR A 209 4.68 -25.24 46.58
N VAL A 210 5.20 -26.36 46.08
CA VAL A 210 5.56 -27.52 46.91
C VAL A 210 6.69 -27.17 47.87
N ILE A 211 7.73 -26.45 47.43
CA ILE A 211 8.80 -25.97 48.32
C ILE A 211 8.21 -25.05 49.40
N GLY A 212 7.33 -24.13 49.03
CA GLY A 212 6.65 -23.21 49.95
C GLY A 212 5.79 -23.91 51.01
N ILE A 213 5.27 -25.10 50.73
CA ILE A 213 4.54 -25.95 51.69
C ILE A 213 5.51 -26.77 52.56
N ILE A 214 6.56 -27.34 51.96
CA ILE A 214 7.52 -28.22 52.66
C ILE A 214 8.37 -27.44 53.66
N TRP A 215 8.78 -26.23 53.31
CA TRP A 215 9.63 -25.39 54.17
C TRP A 215 9.02 -25.13 55.57
N PRO A 216 7.77 -24.63 55.73
CA PRO A 216 7.19 -24.39 57.04
C PRO A 216 6.99 -25.70 57.82
N ILE A 217 6.67 -26.81 57.16
CA ILE A 217 6.56 -28.13 57.81
C ILE A 217 7.91 -28.55 58.38
N ALA A 218 8.99 -28.44 57.59
CA ALA A 218 10.34 -28.75 58.04
C ALA A 218 10.77 -27.87 59.22
N ALA A 219 10.49 -26.56 59.15
CA ALA A 219 10.80 -25.61 60.22
C ALA A 219 10.04 -25.91 61.52
N VAL A 220 8.75 -26.27 61.45
CA VAL A 220 7.96 -26.68 62.62
C VAL A 220 8.51 -27.97 63.23
N LEU A 221 8.81 -28.97 62.42
CA LEU A 221 9.39 -30.24 62.89
C LEU A 221 10.73 -30.04 63.60
N GLU A 222 11.54 -29.08 63.14
CA GLU A 222 12.83 -28.76 63.76
C GLU A 222 12.69 -28.07 65.12
N LYS A 223 11.63 -27.27 65.33
CA LYS A 223 11.35 -26.57 66.59
C LYS A 223 10.77 -27.46 67.69
N ILE A 224 10.23 -28.64 67.35
CA ILE A 224 9.70 -29.59 68.34
C ILE A 224 10.89 -30.24 69.09
N PRO A 225 10.93 -30.20 70.44
CA PRO A 225 12.09 -30.60 71.25
C PRO A 225 12.25 -32.12 71.38
N THR A 226 11.95 -32.90 70.33
CA THR A 226 12.25 -34.33 70.29
C THR A 226 13.36 -34.60 69.27
N PRO A 227 14.32 -35.50 69.58
CA PRO A 227 15.42 -35.80 68.67
C PRO A 227 14.94 -36.35 67.32
N TYR A 228 13.81 -37.09 67.30
CA TYR A 228 13.23 -37.64 66.08
C TYR A 228 12.61 -36.58 65.16
N THR A 229 11.85 -35.63 65.70
CA THR A 229 11.24 -34.55 64.90
C THR A 229 12.30 -33.61 64.34
N LYS A 230 13.34 -33.31 65.13
CA LYS A 230 14.47 -32.51 64.67
C LYS A 230 15.22 -33.17 63.51
N ALA A 231 15.48 -34.48 63.61
CA ALA A 231 16.09 -35.24 62.52
C ALA A 231 15.20 -35.30 61.28
N ALA A 232 13.89 -35.50 61.46
CA ALA A 232 12.92 -35.54 60.36
C ALA A 232 12.84 -34.20 59.60
N GLY A 233 12.79 -33.06 60.31
CA GLY A 233 12.81 -31.73 59.70
C GLY A 233 14.09 -31.50 58.88
N LYS A 234 15.25 -31.86 59.44
CA LYS A 234 16.54 -31.77 58.73
C LYS A 234 16.59 -32.65 57.49
N ILE A 235 16.15 -33.91 57.57
CA ILE A 235 16.13 -34.83 56.42
C ILE A 235 15.19 -34.31 55.34
N LEU A 236 13.97 -33.88 55.71
CA LEU A 236 12.97 -33.35 54.80
C LEU A 236 13.53 -32.16 53.99
N TRP A 237 14.16 -31.19 54.66
CA TRP A 237 14.76 -30.05 53.96
C TRP A 237 16.02 -30.43 53.15
N THR A 238 16.92 -31.24 53.72
CA THR A 238 18.20 -31.54 53.06
C THR A 238 18.02 -32.43 51.83
N VAL A 239 17.04 -33.34 51.83
CA VAL A 239 16.79 -34.28 50.72
C VAL A 239 15.78 -33.70 49.75
N VAL A 240 14.58 -33.34 50.23
CA VAL A 240 13.49 -32.90 49.35
C VAL A 240 13.67 -31.43 48.97
N GLY A 241 13.99 -30.58 49.95
CA GLY A 241 14.22 -29.15 49.71
C GLY A 241 15.35 -28.88 48.73
N LYS A 242 16.53 -29.51 48.91
CA LYS A 242 17.66 -29.34 47.96
C LYS A 242 17.38 -29.88 46.57
N ALA A 243 16.70 -31.03 46.44
CA ALA A 243 16.37 -31.60 45.15
C ALA A 243 15.37 -30.72 44.39
N LEU A 244 14.32 -30.25 45.07
CA LEU A 244 13.35 -29.32 44.49
C LEU A 244 13.99 -27.97 44.17
N HIS A 245 14.90 -27.48 45.01
CA HIS A 245 15.63 -26.24 44.76
C HIS A 245 16.56 -26.35 43.53
N ALA A 246 17.29 -27.45 43.38
CA ALA A 246 18.09 -27.69 42.18
C ALA A 246 17.22 -27.76 40.91
N GLY A 247 16.03 -28.39 41.01
CA GLY A 247 15.02 -28.38 39.95
C GLY A 247 14.56 -26.97 39.60
N HIS A 248 14.14 -26.18 40.59
CA HIS A 248 13.72 -24.79 40.45
C HIS A 248 14.81 -23.91 39.81
N THR A 249 16.06 -23.98 40.29
CA THR A 249 17.18 -23.21 39.72
C THR A 249 17.46 -23.62 38.27
N GLY A 250 17.37 -24.91 37.95
CA GLY A 250 17.49 -25.40 36.58
C GLY A 250 16.37 -24.88 35.68
N VAL A 251 15.13 -24.88 36.17
CA VAL A 251 13.98 -24.38 35.43
C VAL A 251 14.06 -22.87 35.26
N ILE A 252 14.29 -22.06 36.31
CA ILE A 252 14.50 -20.61 36.24
C ILE A 252 15.67 -20.20 35.32
N THR A 253 16.68 -21.03 35.14
CA THR A 253 17.75 -20.74 34.18
C THR A 253 17.27 -20.85 32.73
N LEU A 254 16.26 -21.69 32.49
CA LEU A 254 15.64 -21.94 31.18
C LEU A 254 14.37 -21.09 30.96
N THR A 255 13.65 -20.78 32.03
CA THR A 255 12.40 -19.99 32.06
C THR A 255 12.67 -18.59 32.56
N TRP A 256 11.71 -17.68 32.39
CA TRP A 256 11.87 -16.33 32.91
C TRP A 256 11.78 -16.33 34.45
N ASN A 257 12.55 -15.44 35.09
CA ASN A 257 12.34 -15.09 36.49
C ASN A 257 11.05 -14.24 36.58
N PRO A 258 10.12 -14.50 37.51
CA PRO A 258 8.94 -13.66 37.71
C PRO A 258 9.33 -12.19 37.87
N GLY A 259 8.73 -11.33 37.04
CA GLY A 259 9.11 -9.93 36.91
C GLY A 259 8.97 -9.44 35.48
N TYR A 260 8.14 -8.42 35.27
CA TYR A 260 7.86 -7.83 33.96
C TYR A 260 9.11 -7.21 33.29
N ALA A 261 10.08 -6.74 34.07
CA ALA A 261 11.30 -6.12 33.56
C ALA A 261 12.52 -7.06 33.72
N PRO A 262 13.41 -7.15 32.72
CA PRO A 262 14.72 -7.78 32.87
C PRO A 262 15.60 -6.87 33.74
N THR A 263 15.38 -6.86 35.06
CA THR A 263 16.09 -5.97 36.00
C THR A 263 17.49 -6.43 36.35
N GLY A 264 17.94 -7.56 35.77
CA GLY A 264 19.32 -7.98 35.81
C GLY A 264 19.75 -8.46 34.44
N LEU A 265 21.02 -8.23 34.12
CA LEU A 265 21.81 -8.97 33.12
C LEU A 265 21.84 -10.46 33.52
N SER A 266 20.68 -11.13 33.59
CA SER A 266 20.61 -12.56 33.38
C SER A 266 20.93 -12.75 31.89
N THR A 267 22.23 -12.82 31.60
CA THR A 267 22.84 -12.96 30.27
C THR A 267 22.55 -14.32 29.62
N GLY A 268 21.44 -14.97 30.00
CA GLY A 268 21.14 -16.37 29.72
C GLY A 268 19.94 -16.61 28.81
N LEU A 269 19.64 -17.89 28.65
CA LEU A 269 18.55 -18.44 27.84
C LEU A 269 17.15 -17.91 28.23
N SER A 270 16.94 -17.53 29.50
CA SER A 270 15.65 -17.03 30.01
C SER A 270 15.19 -15.71 29.37
N SER A 271 16.11 -14.74 29.20
CA SER A 271 15.81 -13.48 28.51
C SER A 271 15.45 -13.71 27.04
N PHE A 272 16.11 -14.70 26.41
CA PHE A 272 15.85 -15.09 25.03
C PHE A 272 14.48 -15.76 24.86
N THR A 273 14.11 -16.70 25.73
CA THR A 273 12.79 -17.35 25.68
C THR A 273 11.65 -16.37 25.94
N LYS A 274 11.84 -15.40 26.84
CA LYS A 274 10.87 -14.32 27.08
C LYS A 274 10.70 -13.43 25.84
N ALA A 275 11.81 -12.97 25.25
CA ALA A 275 11.76 -12.16 24.02
C ALA A 275 11.06 -12.91 22.87
N ILE A 276 11.36 -14.20 22.69
CA ILE A 276 10.68 -15.05 21.70
C ILE A 276 9.18 -15.11 21.94
N THR A 277 8.74 -15.30 23.20
CA THR A 277 7.32 -15.43 23.53
C THR A 277 6.58 -14.11 23.29
N ILE A 278 7.19 -12.98 23.61
CA ILE A 278 6.66 -11.64 23.34
C ILE A 278 6.53 -11.37 21.82
N ILE A 279 7.56 -11.74 21.04
CA ILE A 279 7.56 -11.64 19.57
C ILE A 279 6.47 -12.54 18.97
N GLN A 280 6.40 -13.80 19.42
CA GLN A 280 5.47 -14.81 18.90
C GLN A 280 4.01 -14.47 19.17
N SER A 281 3.73 -13.88 20.34
CA SER A 281 2.39 -13.41 20.73
C SER A 281 2.06 -12.00 20.23
N CYS A 282 2.99 -11.33 19.54
CA CYS A 282 2.85 -9.96 19.03
C CYS A 282 2.57 -8.90 20.09
N GLN A 283 2.93 -9.18 21.34
CA GLN A 283 2.65 -8.29 22.47
C GLN A 283 3.43 -6.97 22.41
N ILE A 284 4.47 -6.87 21.58
CA ILE A 284 5.23 -5.62 21.36
C ILE A 284 4.30 -4.47 20.92
N CYS A 285 3.21 -4.79 20.22
CA CYS A 285 2.28 -3.80 19.67
C CYS A 285 0.90 -3.83 20.29
N ASP A 286 0.68 -4.64 21.34
CA ASP A 286 -0.51 -4.49 22.15
C ASP A 286 -0.36 -3.25 23.03
N TYR A 287 -0.90 -2.15 22.50
CA TYR A 287 -0.88 -0.82 23.11
C TYR A 287 -1.52 -0.80 24.50
N LYS A 288 -2.25 -1.82 24.94
CA LYS A 288 -2.83 -1.85 26.29
C LYS A 288 -1.84 -2.30 27.37
N ASN A 289 -0.72 -2.91 26.98
CA ASN A 289 0.23 -3.49 27.94
C ASN A 289 1.31 -2.48 28.33
N ALA A 290 1.14 -1.82 29.48
CA ALA A 290 2.09 -1.08 30.33
C ALA A 290 2.98 0.05 29.72
N TYR A 291 3.35 0.00 28.44
CA TYR A 291 4.28 0.94 27.81
C TYR A 291 3.61 2.24 27.33
N THR A 292 2.31 2.21 27.02
CA THR A 292 1.55 3.37 26.51
C THR A 292 1.16 4.37 27.58
N ALA A 293 0.93 3.95 28.83
CA ALA A 293 0.68 4.87 29.93
C ALA A 293 1.83 5.90 30.11
N LEU A 294 3.05 5.53 29.67
CA LEU A 294 4.24 6.39 29.70
C LEU A 294 4.42 7.23 28.43
N ILE A 295 4.01 6.72 27.24
CA ILE A 295 4.01 7.49 26.00
C ILE A 295 2.92 8.57 26.01
N GLU A 296 1.73 8.27 26.53
CA GLU A 296 0.66 9.26 26.72
C GLU A 296 1.05 10.37 27.71
N GLN A 297 1.86 10.05 28.74
CA GLN A 297 2.36 11.05 29.69
C GLN A 297 3.45 11.97 29.10
N SER A 298 4.18 11.51 28.08
CA SER A 298 5.30 12.24 27.48
C SER A 298 4.93 12.97 26.17
N ALA A 299 3.90 12.49 25.45
CA ALA A 299 3.33 13.15 24.29
C ALA A 299 2.37 14.29 24.69
N GLY A 300 2.85 15.21 25.52
CA GLY A 300 2.18 16.47 25.83
C GLY A 300 2.20 17.41 24.61
N LYS A 301 1.41 17.13 23.57
CA LYS A 301 1.21 18.08 22.47
C LYS A 301 -0.15 17.90 21.78
N LYS A 302 -1.04 18.85 22.05
CA LYS A 302 -2.27 19.08 21.25
C LYS A 302 -1.84 19.59 19.87
N ILE A 303 -2.12 18.84 18.82
CA ILE A 303 -1.96 19.28 17.43
C ILE A 303 -3.34 19.73 16.95
N PHE A 304 -3.43 20.97 16.45
CA PHE A 304 -4.67 21.51 15.88
C PHE A 304 -4.68 21.26 14.37
N THR A 305 -5.81 20.77 13.84
CA THR A 305 -6.08 20.75 12.40
C THR A 305 -7.35 21.56 12.11
N LEU A 306 -7.39 22.20 10.95
CA LEU A 306 -8.55 22.97 10.48
C LEU A 306 -9.52 22.04 9.76
N ASP A 307 -10.79 22.06 10.16
CA ASP A 307 -11.87 21.45 9.38
C ASP A 307 -12.12 22.32 8.14
N ASP A 308 -11.76 21.79 6.97
CA ASP A 308 -11.90 22.44 5.65
C ASP A 308 -13.35 22.88 5.34
N LYS A 309 -14.36 22.32 6.02
CA LYS A 309 -15.76 22.66 5.79
C LYS A 309 -16.31 23.75 6.70
N GLN A 310 -15.70 23.99 7.86
CA GLN A 310 -16.29 24.89 8.87
C GLN A 310 -15.36 26.01 9.35
N GLY A 311 -14.06 25.97 9.02
CA GLY A 311 -13.10 27.01 9.42
C GLY A 311 -13.00 27.20 10.95
N LYS A 312 -13.57 26.28 11.73
CA LYS A 312 -13.52 26.27 13.19
C LYS A 312 -12.58 25.16 13.64
N PRO A 313 -11.69 25.43 14.61
CA PRO A 313 -10.87 24.38 15.20
C PRO A 313 -11.78 23.44 15.98
N THR A 314 -12.12 22.29 15.40
CA THR A 314 -12.69 21.18 16.14
C THR A 314 -11.58 20.53 16.95
N THR A 315 -11.75 20.49 18.27
CA THR A 315 -11.03 19.52 19.11
C THR A 315 -11.40 18.14 18.60
N LEU A 316 -10.49 17.51 17.85
CA LEU A 316 -10.51 16.05 17.70
C LEU A 316 -10.60 15.50 19.13
N GLU A 317 -11.67 14.75 19.42
CA GLU A 317 -11.64 13.77 20.51
C GLU A 317 -10.29 13.06 20.39
N GLN A 318 -9.56 13.00 21.50
CA GLN A 318 -8.19 12.48 21.62
C GLN A 318 -7.90 11.56 20.44
N PHE A 319 -6.98 12.00 19.57
CA PHE A 319 -6.36 11.19 18.51
C PHE A 319 -6.54 9.74 18.90
N THR A 320 -7.53 9.04 18.32
CA THR A 320 -7.64 7.60 18.54
C THR A 320 -6.38 7.10 17.90
N ILE A 321 -5.37 6.95 18.75
CA ILE A 321 -3.99 6.63 18.44
C ILE A 321 -4.12 5.55 17.39
N TYR A 322 -3.77 5.87 16.13
CA TYR A 322 -4.00 5.00 14.98
C TYR A 322 -3.92 3.57 15.42
N GLU A 323 -5.02 2.82 15.40
CA GLU A 323 -5.08 1.50 16.03
C GLU A 323 -3.87 0.70 15.51
N TRP A 324 -2.83 0.54 16.37
CA TRP A 324 -1.51 0.03 15.98
C TRP A 324 -1.62 -1.49 15.87
N GLU A 325 -2.51 -1.93 15.00
CA GLU A 325 -2.84 -3.32 14.81
C GLU A 325 -1.91 -3.90 13.75
N PRO A 326 -1.01 -4.82 14.13
CA PRO A 326 -0.07 -5.41 13.18
C PRO A 326 -0.78 -6.15 12.03
N TYR A 327 -2.02 -6.62 12.22
CA TYR A 327 -2.81 -7.30 11.19
C TYR A 327 -3.44 -6.35 10.13
N LYS A 328 -3.41 -5.03 10.35
CA LYS A 328 -3.93 -4.01 9.42
C LYS A 328 -2.84 -3.41 8.51
N SER A 329 -1.55 -3.63 8.80
CA SER A 329 -0.44 -3.07 8.03
C SER A 329 0.79 -3.97 8.08
N MET A 330 1.39 -4.25 6.92
CA MET A 330 2.63 -5.01 6.81
C MET A 330 3.79 -4.30 7.53
N HIS A 331 3.89 -2.98 7.32
CA HIS A 331 4.93 -2.17 7.93
C HIS A 331 4.83 -2.19 9.45
N MET A 332 3.60 -2.17 9.97
CA MET A 332 3.34 -2.35 11.39
C MET A 332 3.79 -3.73 11.86
N ALA A 333 3.34 -4.79 11.20
CA ALA A 333 3.70 -6.16 11.57
C ALA A 333 5.23 -6.36 11.62
N GLN A 334 5.97 -5.77 10.68
CA GLN A 334 7.43 -5.79 10.64
C GLN A 334 8.05 -4.96 11.76
N ALA A 335 7.56 -3.74 12.00
CA ALA A 335 8.04 -2.88 13.09
C ALA A 335 7.82 -3.52 14.48
N CYS A 336 6.70 -4.22 14.63
CA CYS A 336 6.33 -4.97 15.82
C CYS A 336 7.07 -6.30 15.97
N LEU A 337 7.82 -6.73 14.95
CA LEU A 337 8.35 -8.10 14.85
C LEU A 337 7.28 -9.13 15.20
N CYS A 338 6.13 -9.09 14.51
CA CYS A 338 4.99 -9.97 14.77
C CYS A 338 4.86 -11.02 13.64
N PRO A 339 5.54 -12.17 13.73
CA PRO A 339 5.51 -13.22 12.71
C PRO A 339 4.12 -13.63 12.21
N PRO A 340 3.10 -13.86 13.08
CA PRO A 340 1.79 -14.26 12.58
C PRO A 340 1.11 -13.13 11.78
N ALA A 341 1.26 -11.86 12.16
CA ALA A 341 0.72 -10.76 11.37
C ALA A 341 1.52 -10.52 10.07
N ILE A 342 2.84 -10.71 10.08
CA ILE A 342 3.65 -10.65 8.85
C ILE A 342 3.16 -11.72 7.87
N THR A 343 2.98 -12.95 8.35
CA THR A 343 2.45 -14.06 7.55
C THR A 343 1.08 -13.72 6.96
N TYR A 344 0.17 -13.19 7.79
CA TYR A 344 -1.17 -12.81 7.37
C TYR A 344 -1.18 -11.68 6.33
N ASN A 345 -0.35 -10.65 6.49
CA ASN A 345 -0.24 -9.57 5.52
C ASN A 345 0.39 -10.03 4.20
N LEU A 346 1.35 -10.98 4.24
CA LEU A 346 1.93 -11.58 3.03
C LEU A 346 0.87 -12.41 2.28
N GLU A 347 0.04 -13.17 3.01
CA GLU A 347 -1.09 -13.91 2.42
C GLU A 347 -2.09 -12.98 1.73
N LYS A 348 -2.43 -11.84 2.36
CA LYS A 348 -3.25 -10.80 1.74
C LYS A 348 -2.61 -10.22 0.48
N GLU A 349 -1.32 -9.91 0.52
CA GLU A 349 -0.63 -9.31 -0.63
C GLU A 349 -0.58 -10.29 -1.81
N ARG A 350 -0.34 -11.58 -1.53
CA ARG A 350 -0.46 -12.67 -2.53
C ARG A 350 -1.86 -12.70 -3.15
N GLN A 351 -2.92 -12.63 -2.34
CA GLN A 351 -4.31 -12.62 -2.83
C GLN A 351 -4.60 -11.38 -3.71
N LEU A 352 -4.14 -10.19 -3.31
CA LEU A 352 -4.29 -8.97 -4.11
C LEU A 352 -3.59 -9.09 -5.46
N LYS A 353 -2.41 -9.72 -5.49
CA LYS A 353 -1.67 -9.98 -6.75
C LYS A 353 -2.40 -10.97 -7.64
N CYS A 354 -3.04 -12.01 -7.09
CA CYS A 354 -3.87 -12.93 -7.87
C CYS A 354 -5.11 -12.25 -8.46
N ILE A 355 -5.82 -11.43 -7.66
CA ILE A 355 -6.95 -10.62 -8.16
C ILE A 355 -6.49 -9.70 -9.31
N TYR A 356 -5.33 -9.07 -9.15
CA TYR A 356 -4.75 -8.23 -10.19
C TYR A 356 -4.36 -9.01 -11.45
N ARG A 357 -3.76 -10.21 -11.32
CA ARG A 357 -3.46 -11.10 -12.45
C ARG A 357 -4.73 -11.43 -13.23
N ASN A 358 -5.78 -11.88 -12.54
CA ASN A 358 -7.06 -12.21 -13.18
C ASN A 358 -7.70 -10.98 -13.85
N CYS A 359 -7.59 -9.79 -13.25
CA CYS A 359 -8.05 -8.54 -13.86
C CYS A 359 -7.28 -8.23 -15.16
N VAL A 360 -5.96 -8.40 -15.16
CA VAL A 360 -5.12 -8.18 -16.34
C VAL A 360 -5.45 -9.18 -17.46
N GLU A 361 -5.66 -10.45 -17.14
CA GLU A 361 -6.08 -11.49 -18.09
C GLU A 361 -7.45 -11.18 -18.71
N GLN A 362 -8.46 -10.86 -17.88
CA GLN A 362 -9.80 -10.53 -18.36
C GLN A 362 -9.82 -9.23 -19.19
N ASN A 363 -9.15 -8.18 -18.72
CA ASN A 363 -9.10 -6.93 -19.48
C ASN A 363 -8.37 -7.11 -20.81
N ALA A 364 -7.36 -7.98 -20.87
CA ALA A 364 -6.71 -8.31 -22.12
C ALA A 364 -7.62 -9.07 -23.09
N GLU A 365 -8.40 -10.04 -22.59
CA GLU A 365 -9.36 -10.80 -23.40
C GLU A 365 -10.45 -9.88 -24.00
N TYR A 366 -10.95 -8.93 -23.20
CA TYR A 366 -12.01 -8.00 -23.61
C TYR A 366 -11.51 -6.69 -24.24
N GLY A 367 -10.21 -6.47 -24.33
CA GLY A 367 -9.62 -5.23 -24.86
C GLY A 367 -9.83 -3.99 -23.98
N PHE A 368 -10.06 -4.16 -22.68
CA PHE A 368 -10.17 -3.06 -21.72
C PHE A 368 -8.80 -2.51 -21.29
N PRO A 369 -8.71 -1.22 -20.92
CA PRO A 369 -7.45 -0.63 -20.46
C PRO A 369 -6.97 -1.26 -19.14
N LEU A 370 -5.68 -1.61 -19.08
CA LEU A 370 -5.06 -2.16 -17.87
C LEU A 370 -4.92 -1.15 -16.72
N SER A 371 -5.10 0.15 -17.01
CA SER A 371 -5.01 1.24 -16.02
C SER A 371 -6.02 1.09 -14.88
N GLU A 372 -7.20 0.53 -15.16
CA GLU A 372 -8.22 0.29 -14.13
C GLU A 372 -7.80 -0.82 -13.16
N CYS A 373 -7.19 -1.89 -13.65
CA CYS A 373 -6.62 -2.94 -12.81
C CYS A 373 -5.50 -2.39 -11.90
N GLU A 374 -4.60 -1.58 -12.46
CA GLU A 374 -3.49 -0.99 -11.71
C GLU A 374 -3.96 -0.01 -10.63
N LYS A 375 -4.95 0.82 -10.95
CA LYS A 375 -5.55 1.75 -10.01
C LYS A 375 -6.23 1.01 -8.86
N THR A 376 -6.95 -0.06 -9.16
CA THR A 376 -7.61 -0.92 -8.16
C THR A 376 -6.60 -1.60 -7.25
N LEU A 377 -5.53 -2.18 -7.81
CA LEU A 377 -4.45 -2.79 -7.03
C LEU A 377 -3.81 -1.77 -6.08
N LYS A 378 -3.44 -0.58 -6.58
CA LYS A 378 -2.83 0.48 -5.74
C LYS A 378 -3.74 0.94 -4.61
N GLN A 379 -5.05 1.06 -4.87
CA GLN A 379 -6.02 1.40 -3.84
C GLN A 379 -6.12 0.31 -2.76
N GLN A 380 -6.18 -0.97 -3.18
CA GLN A 380 -6.24 -2.09 -2.25
C GLN A 380 -4.94 -2.26 -1.44
N GLN A 381 -3.76 -2.13 -2.07
CA GLN A 381 -2.48 -2.13 -1.37
C GLN A 381 -2.41 -0.99 -0.34
N CYS A 382 -2.86 0.20 -0.72
CA CYS A 382 -2.90 1.34 0.20
C CYS A 382 -3.82 1.10 1.41
N LEU A 383 -4.99 0.48 1.19
CA LEU A 383 -5.98 0.25 2.24
C LEU A 383 -5.62 -0.93 3.16
N TYR A 384 -5.09 -2.01 2.59
CA TYR A 384 -4.97 -3.30 3.29
C TYR A 384 -3.55 -3.73 3.63
N ILE A 385 -2.53 -3.19 2.93
CA ILE A 385 -1.11 -3.57 3.13
C ILE A 385 -0.34 -2.43 3.78
N ASP A 386 -0.40 -1.23 3.20
CA ASP A 386 0.33 -0.08 3.76
C ASP A 386 -0.32 0.40 5.07
N GLY A 387 -1.65 0.49 5.07
CA GLY A 387 -2.43 1.09 6.15
C GLY A 387 -2.39 2.62 6.09
N ALA A 388 -3.55 3.25 6.27
CA ALA A 388 -3.68 4.72 6.25
C ALA A 388 -2.80 5.40 7.32
N ALA A 389 -2.69 4.78 8.50
CA ALA A 389 -1.85 5.23 9.61
C ALA A 389 -0.39 5.42 9.20
N TRP A 390 0.18 4.42 8.52
CA TRP A 390 1.58 4.45 8.13
C TRP A 390 1.87 5.52 7.08
N LYS A 391 0.99 5.67 6.08
CA LYS A 391 1.14 6.72 5.06
C LYS A 391 1.04 8.13 5.63
N ILE A 392 0.15 8.35 6.59
CA ILE A 392 -0.02 9.67 7.22
C ILE A 392 1.15 9.98 8.17
N ALA A 393 1.61 8.98 8.94
CA ALA A 393 2.74 9.15 9.84
C ALA A 393 4.08 9.35 9.10
N GLY A 394 4.17 8.85 7.86
CA GLY A 394 5.39 8.86 7.05
C GLY A 394 6.43 7.88 7.57
N GLY A 395 7.32 7.41 6.70
CA GLY A 395 8.38 6.44 7.08
C GLY A 395 9.29 6.92 8.21
N ASN A 396 9.36 8.23 8.46
CA ASN A 396 10.13 8.81 9.57
C ASN A 396 9.50 8.55 10.95
N ALA A 397 8.17 8.36 11.04
CA ALA A 397 7.53 7.97 12.29
C ALA A 397 7.98 6.58 12.74
N ALA A 398 8.23 5.66 11.81
CA ALA A 398 8.73 4.33 12.14
C ALA A 398 10.12 4.34 12.76
N ALA A 399 11.03 5.17 12.24
CA ALA A 399 12.36 5.35 12.79
C ALA A 399 12.31 6.03 14.17
N GLN A 400 11.43 7.02 14.34
CA GLN A 400 11.14 7.60 15.65
C GLN A 400 10.57 6.55 16.61
N ILE A 401 9.65 5.71 16.16
CA ILE A 401 9.04 4.65 16.97
C ILE A 401 10.05 3.57 17.34
N PHE A 402 10.93 3.14 16.44
CA PHE A 402 12.02 2.23 16.81
C PHE A 402 12.94 2.84 17.86
N SER A 403 13.25 4.14 17.73
CA SER A 403 14.03 4.88 18.74
C SER A 403 13.27 5.06 20.06
N GLU A 404 11.94 5.24 20.03
CA GLU A 404 11.10 5.42 21.21
C GLU A 404 10.77 4.09 21.89
N ILE A 405 10.61 2.99 21.15
CA ILE A 405 10.48 1.62 21.69
C ILE A 405 11.80 1.21 22.34
N THR A 406 12.94 1.45 21.70
CA THR A 406 14.24 1.21 22.35
C THR A 406 14.43 2.09 23.57
N ASN A 407 14.03 3.38 23.52
CA ASN A 407 14.07 4.26 24.69
C ASN A 407 13.05 3.87 25.78
N ALA A 408 11.88 3.33 25.45
CA ALA A 408 10.86 2.89 26.39
C ALA A 408 11.26 1.58 27.06
N VAL A 409 11.89 0.66 26.31
CA VAL A 409 12.57 -0.53 26.85
C VAL A 409 13.68 -0.10 27.81
N LEU A 410 14.44 0.96 27.50
CA LEU A 410 15.47 1.51 28.39
C LEU A 410 14.92 2.33 29.57
N LYS A 411 13.71 2.89 29.48
CA LYS A 411 13.06 3.74 30.50
C LYS A 411 12.09 3.01 31.44
N GLN A 412 12.11 1.68 31.48
CA GLN A 412 11.30 0.85 32.39
C GLN A 412 11.54 1.07 33.90
N LEU A 413 12.18 2.18 34.32
CA LEU A 413 12.47 2.57 35.70
C LEU A 413 11.34 2.28 36.71
N PRO A 414 10.04 2.47 36.43
CA PRO A 414 8.97 2.16 37.39
C PRO A 414 8.67 0.65 37.59
N VAL A 415 8.73 -0.15 36.51
CA VAL A 415 8.60 -1.61 36.57
C VAL A 415 9.90 -2.22 37.14
N ILE A 416 11.03 -1.60 36.80
CA ILE A 416 12.31 -1.81 37.47
C ILE A 416 12.16 -1.48 38.96
N THR A 417 11.47 -0.40 39.38
CA THR A 417 11.29 -0.10 40.81
C THR A 417 10.37 -1.08 41.52
N THR A 418 9.31 -1.62 40.90
CA THR A 418 8.46 -2.64 41.54
C THR A 418 9.15 -4.00 41.57
N GLY A 419 9.89 -4.37 40.52
CA GLY A 419 10.79 -5.53 40.50
C GLY A 419 11.96 -5.40 41.47
N ILE A 420 12.51 -4.19 41.64
CA ILE A 420 13.51 -3.85 42.67
C ILE A 420 12.86 -3.85 44.05
N THR A 421 11.61 -3.41 44.22
CA THR A 421 10.92 -3.44 45.52
C THR A 421 10.61 -4.88 45.92
N TRP A 422 10.23 -5.73 44.97
CA TRP A 422 10.14 -7.18 45.14
C TRP A 422 11.50 -7.79 45.46
N GLN A 423 12.56 -7.46 44.71
CA GLN A 423 13.94 -7.86 45.03
C GLN A 423 14.41 -7.31 46.37
N ILE A 424 13.95 -6.16 46.85
CA ILE A 424 14.34 -5.61 48.16
C ILE A 424 13.56 -6.30 49.29
N MET A 425 12.28 -6.63 49.06
CA MET A 425 11.42 -7.29 50.05
C MET A 425 11.67 -8.80 50.13
N CYS A 426 12.00 -9.46 49.02
CA CYS A 426 12.22 -10.90 48.89
C CYS A 426 13.64 -11.24 48.36
N ASP A 427 14.63 -10.36 48.58
CA ASP A 427 16.00 -10.50 48.03
C ASP A 427 16.59 -11.89 48.25
N TYR A 428 17.10 -12.46 47.16
CA TYR A 428 17.73 -13.78 47.10
C TYR A 428 18.87 -13.92 48.13
N ASN A 429 19.53 -12.80 48.46
CA ASN A 429 20.61 -12.73 49.44
C ASN A 429 20.16 -12.65 50.91
N ARG A 430 18.86 -12.45 51.20
CA ARG A 430 18.37 -12.26 52.58
C ARG A 430 17.44 -13.33 53.13
N GLY A 431 16.85 -14.23 52.34
CA GLY A 431 15.73 -15.00 52.91
C GLY A 431 15.39 -16.42 52.44
N PHE A 432 15.96 -17.00 51.38
CA PHE A 432 15.47 -18.32 50.96
C PHE A 432 16.49 -19.26 50.29
N LEU A 433 17.42 -18.73 49.47
CA LEU A 433 18.22 -19.54 48.54
C LEU A 433 19.74 -19.34 48.68
N SER A 434 20.18 -18.58 49.69
CA SER A 434 21.59 -18.51 50.05
C SER A 434 21.98 -19.78 50.80
N ASP A 435 22.99 -20.50 50.30
CA ASP A 435 23.63 -21.63 51.01
C ASP A 435 24.14 -21.22 52.41
N GLN A 436 24.26 -19.92 52.69
CA GLN A 436 24.66 -19.37 53.99
C GLN A 436 23.49 -19.05 54.93
N ALA A 437 22.23 -19.24 54.54
CA ALA A 437 21.06 -19.07 55.40
C ALA A 437 20.87 -20.26 56.36
N TYR A 438 21.96 -20.79 56.93
CA TYR A 438 21.85 -21.63 58.13
C TYR A 438 21.75 -20.72 59.38
N PRO A 439 20.94 -21.08 60.39
CA PRO A 439 20.42 -20.13 61.38
C PRO A 439 21.41 -19.61 62.42
N GLU A 440 22.70 -19.87 62.30
CA GLU A 440 23.64 -19.61 63.38
C GLU A 440 23.89 -18.09 63.61
N THR A 441 23.59 -17.23 62.63
CA THR A 441 23.79 -15.78 62.73
C THR A 441 22.52 -14.94 62.82
N PHE A 442 21.33 -15.52 62.62
CA PHE A 442 20.07 -14.79 62.86
C PHE A 442 19.64 -14.97 64.32
N GLY A 443 20.16 -14.08 65.16
CA GLY A 443 19.79 -13.99 66.57
C GLY A 443 18.28 -13.83 66.74
N LYS A 444 17.68 -14.83 67.40
CA LYS A 444 16.26 -14.98 67.78
C LYS A 444 15.27 -15.03 66.59
N PRO A 445 14.48 -16.11 66.48
CA PRO A 445 13.39 -16.19 65.52
C PRO A 445 12.25 -15.26 65.97
N ASP A 446 12.16 -14.07 65.41
CA ASP A 446 10.90 -13.35 65.41
C ASP A 446 9.95 -14.12 64.50
N ILE A 447 8.82 -14.58 65.05
CA ILE A 447 7.79 -15.36 64.35
C ILE A 447 7.40 -14.70 63.03
N LEU A 448 7.46 -13.37 62.93
CA LEU A 448 7.15 -12.61 61.70
C LEU A 448 8.14 -12.84 60.55
N ALA A 449 9.41 -13.13 60.84
CA ALA A 449 10.40 -13.46 59.80
C ALA A 449 10.13 -14.84 59.18
N ASP A 450 9.59 -15.77 59.97
CA ASP A 450 9.26 -17.13 59.50
C ASP A 450 8.04 -17.17 58.58
N TRP A 451 7.09 -16.21 58.69
CA TRP A 451 5.93 -16.14 57.78
C TRP A 451 6.22 -15.39 56.48
N ALA A 452 7.23 -14.51 56.46
CA ALA A 452 7.59 -13.74 55.27
C ALA A 452 8.02 -14.64 54.11
N VAL A 453 8.71 -15.74 54.43
CA VAL A 453 9.22 -16.72 53.46
C VAL A 453 8.10 -17.46 52.70
N PRO A 454 7.15 -18.15 53.36
CA PRO A 454 6.03 -18.79 52.67
C PRO A 454 5.12 -17.77 51.99
N LEU A 455 4.99 -16.54 52.53
CA LEU A 455 4.25 -15.49 51.85
C LEU A 455 4.93 -15.15 50.51
N CYS A 456 6.23 -14.81 50.50
CA CYS A 456 6.99 -14.52 49.26
C CYS A 456 6.92 -15.68 48.25
N ALA A 457 7.01 -16.95 48.70
CA ALA A 457 6.92 -18.10 47.80
C ALA A 457 5.53 -18.25 47.16
N VAL A 458 4.46 -18.02 47.94
CA VAL A 458 3.08 -18.06 47.43
C VAL A 458 2.81 -16.88 46.51
N THR A 459 3.23 -15.66 46.83
CA THR A 459 3.07 -14.51 45.93
C THR A 459 3.89 -14.68 44.65
N ALA A 460 5.10 -15.25 44.72
CA ALA A 460 5.89 -15.57 43.53
C ALA A 460 5.16 -16.58 42.63
N GLY A 461 4.63 -17.65 43.22
CA GLY A 461 3.84 -18.66 42.48
C GLY A 461 2.58 -18.06 41.84
N LEU A 462 1.85 -17.22 42.57
CA LEU A 462 0.67 -16.52 42.04
C LEU A 462 1.04 -15.53 40.91
N GLN A 463 2.14 -14.78 41.06
CA GLN A 463 2.60 -13.87 40.02
C GLN A 463 3.08 -14.62 38.77
N MET A 464 3.76 -15.77 38.94
CA MET A 464 4.11 -16.63 37.80
C MET A 464 2.85 -17.17 37.10
N LEU A 465 1.82 -17.54 37.85
CA LEU A 465 0.53 -17.96 37.30
C LEU A 465 -0.18 -16.83 36.55
N GLU A 466 -0.21 -15.61 37.10
CA GLU A 466 -0.76 -14.42 36.42
C GLU A 466 0.05 -14.06 35.15
N GLU A 467 1.38 -14.19 35.18
CA GLU A 467 2.23 -13.99 34.00
C GLU A 467 1.98 -15.09 32.95
N THR A 468 1.82 -16.35 33.34
CA THR A 468 1.44 -17.43 32.40
C THR A 468 0.04 -17.22 31.85
N ASP A 469 -0.92 -16.78 32.66
CA ASP A 469 -2.27 -16.43 32.23
C ASP A 469 -2.27 -15.19 31.33
N PHE A 470 -1.35 -14.25 31.50
CA PHE A 470 -1.14 -13.14 30.57
C PHE A 470 -0.64 -13.61 29.20
N PHE A 471 0.22 -14.63 29.17
CA PHE A 471 0.66 -15.27 27.91
C PHE A 471 -0.41 -16.18 27.30
N GLU A 472 -1.25 -16.83 28.11
CA GLU A 472 -2.37 -17.67 27.65
C GLU A 472 -3.59 -16.88 27.21
N GLY A 473 -4.00 -15.88 27.98
CA GLY A 473 -5.18 -15.04 27.73
C GLY A 473 -5.06 -14.22 26.45
N ASN A 474 -3.83 -13.94 26.00
CA ASN A 474 -3.54 -13.26 24.75
C ASN A 474 -3.40 -14.20 23.53
N LYS A 475 -3.40 -15.53 23.72
CA LYS A 475 -3.30 -16.50 22.61
C LYS A 475 -4.56 -16.58 21.73
N TYR A 476 -5.70 -16.03 22.13
CA TYR A 476 -7.00 -16.44 21.56
C TYR A 476 -8.02 -15.32 21.26
N LYS A 477 -7.56 -14.09 20.99
CA LYS A 477 -8.46 -13.02 20.53
C LYS A 477 -7.95 -12.24 19.33
N TRP A 478 -7.03 -12.82 18.55
CA TRP A 478 -6.68 -12.27 17.23
C TRP A 478 -7.45 -12.95 16.10
N ASP A 479 -7.99 -14.12 16.37
CA ASP A 479 -8.83 -14.96 15.53
C ASP A 479 -10.26 -14.40 15.35
N GLN A 480 -10.61 -13.32 16.05
CA GLN A 480 -11.75 -12.47 15.69
C GLN A 480 -11.43 -11.48 14.54
N TYR A 481 -10.13 -11.22 14.29
CA TYR A 481 -9.64 -10.39 13.18
C TYR A 481 -9.14 -11.21 12.00
N THR A 482 -9.03 -12.53 12.14
CA THR A 482 -9.21 -13.42 10.98
C THR A 482 -10.69 -13.35 10.60
N GLY A 483 -11.12 -12.19 10.10
CA GLY A 483 -12.23 -12.15 9.16
C GLY A 483 -11.87 -13.22 8.15
N LYS A 484 -12.54 -14.37 8.26
CA LYS A 484 -12.28 -15.50 7.39
C LYS A 484 -12.36 -14.89 6.01
N LEU A 485 -11.25 -14.89 5.29
CA LEU A 485 -11.25 -14.64 3.87
C LEU A 485 -12.00 -15.87 3.31
N GLN A 486 -13.34 -15.89 3.44
CA GLN A 486 -14.22 -16.95 2.96
C GLN A 486 -14.45 -16.84 1.45
N GLY A 487 -13.67 -16.00 0.76
CA GLY A 487 -13.50 -16.12 -0.67
C GLY A 487 -12.55 -17.27 -0.92
N GLU A 488 -12.98 -18.18 -1.77
CA GLU A 488 -12.17 -19.19 -2.47
C GLU A 488 -10.78 -18.62 -2.81
N ASP A 489 -9.73 -19.46 -2.81
CA ASP A 489 -8.42 -19.04 -3.31
C ASP A 489 -8.63 -18.28 -4.64
N PHE A 490 -8.43 -16.96 -4.62
CA PHE A 490 -8.60 -16.11 -5.81
C PHE A 490 -7.46 -16.33 -6.83
N CYS A 491 -6.50 -17.18 -6.45
CA CYS A 491 -5.53 -17.82 -7.33
C CYS A 491 -6.05 -19.23 -7.65
#